data_AF-A0A5R9G1T9-F1
#
_entry.id   AF-A0A5R9G1T9-F1
#
_cell.length_a   1.000
_cell.length_b   1.000
_cell.length_c   1.000
_cell.angle_alpha   90.00
_cell.angle_beta   90.00
_cell.angle_gamma   90.00
#
_symmetry.space_group_name_H-M   'P 1'
#
loop_
_entity.id
_entity.type
_entity.pdbx_description
1 polymer ?
#
loop_
_entity_poly.entity_id
_entity_poly.type
_entity_poly.pdbx_seq_one_letter_code
_entity_poly.pdbx_strand_id
1 'polypeptide(L)' 'MEGTIRLLQQLSDVPIERWTEAELRRAHDMLSDASPWLNSQGVSLHHQVIDELKGRERSPTLET' A
#
# COMPACT_ATOMS: atom_id res chain seq x y z
N MET A 1 14.44 -15.46 -4.52
CA MET A 1 14.13 -14.62 -5.71
C MET A 1 13.35 -13.43 -5.19
N GLU A 2 13.96 -12.24 -5.13
CA GLU A 2 13.20 -11.01 -4.86
C GLU A 2 12.16 -10.87 -5.97
N GLY A 3 10.89 -11.03 -5.62
CA GLY A 3 9.79 -10.82 -6.55
C GLY A 3 9.74 -9.35 -6.95
N THR A 4 9.62 -9.06 -8.24
CA THR A 4 9.45 -7.69 -8.74
C THR A 4 8.30 -7.00 -8.01
N ILE A 5 8.58 -5.86 -7.35
CA ILE A 5 7.56 -5.00 -6.74
C ILE A 5 6.64 -4.49 -7.85
N ARG A 6 5.33 -4.80 -7.77
CA ARG A 6 4.37 -4.39 -8.79
C ARG A 6 4.14 -2.87 -8.74
N LEU A 7 3.92 -2.27 -9.91
CA LEU A 7 3.52 -0.87 -10.01
C LEU A 7 2.07 -0.68 -9.55
N LEU A 8 1.71 0.52 -9.08
CA LEU A 8 0.35 0.84 -8.63
C LEU A 8 -0.72 0.50 -9.68
N GLN A 9 -0.41 0.74 -10.95
CA GLN A 9 -1.30 0.43 -12.07
C GLN A 9 -1.60 -1.07 -12.19
N GLN A 10 -0.61 -1.93 -11.89
CA GLN A 10 -0.74 -3.39 -11.92
C GLN A 10 -1.45 -3.95 -10.68
N LEU A 11 -1.56 -3.13 -9.63
CA LEU A 11 -2.22 -3.48 -8.39
C LEU A 11 -3.70 -3.06 -8.35
N SER A 12 -4.18 -2.38 -9.40
CA SER A 12 -5.53 -1.82 -9.47
C SER A 12 -6.66 -2.87 -9.34
N ASP A 13 -6.42 -4.11 -9.76
CA ASP A 13 -7.37 -5.23 -9.63
C ASP A 13 -7.00 -6.18 -8.47
N VAL A 14 -5.93 -5.88 -7.74
CA VAL A 14 -5.45 -6.71 -6.64
C VAL A 14 -6.00 -6.15 -5.33
N PRO A 15 -6.73 -6.93 -4.52
CA PRO A 15 -7.20 -6.46 -3.23
C PRO A 15 -6.01 -6.08 -2.34
N ILE A 16 -6.14 -4.98 -1.60
CA ILE A 16 -5.04 -4.35 -0.86
C ILE A 16 -4.41 -5.28 0.19
N GLU A 17 -5.21 -6.16 0.77
CA GLU A 17 -4.78 -7.21 1.72
C GLU A 17 -3.75 -8.17 1.12
N ARG A 18 -3.72 -8.31 -0.23
CA ARG A 18 -2.77 -9.16 -0.97
C ARG A 18 -1.57 -8.39 -1.50
N TRP A 19 -1.44 -7.11 -1.17
CA TRP A 19 -0.24 -6.34 -1.47
C TRP A 19 0.85 -6.73 -0.47
N THR A 20 2.09 -6.80 -0.94
CA THR A 20 3.24 -7.01 -0.07
C THR A 20 3.53 -5.74 0.75
N GLU A 21 4.24 -5.88 1.87
CA GLU A 21 4.63 -4.72 2.68
C GLU A 21 5.48 -3.71 1.87
N ALA A 22 6.36 -4.20 1.00
CA ALA A 22 7.17 -3.36 0.11
C ALA A 22 6.30 -2.56 -0.89
N GLU A 23 5.25 -3.19 -1.43
CA GLU A 23 4.27 -2.52 -2.31
C GLU A 23 3.48 -1.45 -1.56
N LEU A 24 3.04 -1.74 -0.33
CA LEU A 24 2.33 -0.78 0.52
C LEU A 24 3.22 0.41 0.89
N ARG A 25 4.48 0.19 1.31
CA ARG A 25 5.43 1.27 1.61
C ARG A 25 5.65 2.15 0.38
N ARG A 26 5.95 1.55 -0.77
CA ARG A 26 6.17 2.29 -2.02
C ARG A 26 4.94 3.10 -2.44
N ALA A 27 3.75 2.52 -2.31
CA ALA A 27 2.50 3.22 -2.61
C ALA A 27 2.27 4.38 -1.64
N HIS A 28 2.53 4.19 -0.34
CA HIS A 28 2.45 5.24 0.67
C HIS A 28 3.39 6.41 0.34
N ASP A 29 4.66 6.14 0.05
CA ASP A 29 5.65 7.16 -0.28
C ASP A 29 5.21 7.95 -1.52
N MET A 30 4.86 7.24 -2.60
CA MET A 30 4.44 7.87 -3.85
C MET A 30 3.19 8.76 -3.69
N LEU A 31 2.21 8.32 -2.89
CA LEU A 31 0.98 9.09 -2.63
C LEU A 31 1.23 10.26 -1.68
N SER A 32 2.13 10.10 -0.71
CA SER A 32 2.57 11.18 0.18
C SER A 32 3.32 12.27 -0.59
N ASP A 33 4.25 11.92 -1.47
CA ASP A 33 4.97 12.86 -2.34
C ASP A 33 4.02 13.60 -3.30
N ALA A 34 2.95 12.94 -3.74
CA ALA A 34 1.95 13.53 -4.63
C ALA A 34 0.91 14.39 -3.89
N SER A 35 0.91 14.44 -2.55
CA SER A 35 0.04 15.37 -1.81
C SER A 35 0.54 16.81 -2.01
N PRO A 36 -0.32 17.80 -2.36
CA PRO A 36 -1.79 17.84 -2.29
C PRO A 36 -2.52 17.59 -3.63
N TRP A 37 -1.82 17.08 -4.65
CA TRP A 37 -2.34 16.97 -6.02
C TRP A 37 -3.13 15.69 -6.30
N LEU A 38 -3.33 14.85 -5.30
CA LEU A 38 -4.15 13.66 -5.42
C LEU A 38 -5.62 14.02 -5.71
N ASN A 39 -6.22 13.30 -6.65
CA ASN A 39 -7.67 13.32 -6.84
C ASN A 39 -8.37 12.47 -5.75
N SER A 40 -9.70 12.46 -5.77
CA SER A 40 -10.49 11.71 -4.78
C SER A 40 -10.16 10.21 -4.71
N GLN A 41 -9.84 9.59 -5.85
CA GLN A 41 -9.44 8.19 -5.90
C GLN A 41 -8.06 7.97 -5.25
N GLY A 42 -7.09 8.84 -5.57
CA GLY A 42 -5.75 8.80 -4.98
C GLY A 42 -5.77 8.99 -3.46
N VAL A 43 -6.58 9.93 -2.96
CA VAL A 43 -6.78 10.13 -1.50
C VAL A 43 -7.40 8.89 -0.86
N SER A 44 -8.42 8.31 -1.49
CA SER A 44 -9.11 7.12 -0.97
C SER A 44 -8.17 5.90 -0.92
N LEU A 45 -7.31 5.76 -1.92
CA LEU A 45 -6.30 4.71 -1.96
C LEU A 45 -5.22 4.94 -0.90
N HIS A 46 -4.77 6.18 -0.71
CA HIS A 46 -3.76 6.51 0.31
C HIS A 46 -4.26 6.16 1.72
N HIS A 47 -5.52 6.46 2.03
CA HIS A 47 -6.13 6.03 3.29
C HIS A 47 -6.14 4.51 3.45
N GLN A 48 -6.58 3.76 2.43
CA GLN A 48 -6.58 2.30 2.48
C GLN A 48 -5.17 1.72 2.71
N VAL A 49 -4.14 2.28 2.04
CA VAL A 49 -2.74 1.88 2.24
C VAL A 49 -2.29 2.13 3.69
N ILE A 50 -2.65 3.29 4.25
CA ILE A 50 -2.31 3.65 5.63
C ILE A 50 -3.01 2.72 6.62
N ASP A 51 -4.30 2.43 6.42
CA ASP A 51 -5.07 1.52 7.29
C ASP A 51 -4.51 0.10 7.25
N GLU A 52 -4.16 -0.41 6.06
CA GLU A 52 -3.56 -1.74 5.90
C GLU A 52 -2.18 -1.84 6.57
N LEU A 53 -1.31 -0.83 6.39
CA LEU A 53 -0.01 -0.77 7.08
C LEU A 53 -0.19 -0.80 8.61
N LYS A 54 -1.09 0.03 9.15
CA LYS A 54 -1.38 0.06 10.59
C LYS A 54 -1.97 -1.27 11.08
N GLY A 55 -2.82 -1.91 10.26
CA GLY A 55 -3.41 -3.21 10.56
C GLY A 55 -2.36 -4.31 10.73
N ARG A 56 -1.33 -4.30 9.86
CA ARG A 56 -0.18 -5.22 9.92
C ARG A 56 0.74 -4.95 11.10
N GLU A 57 1.02 -3.68 11.40
CA GLU A 57 1.81 -3.31 12.59
C GLU A 57 1.12 -3.71 13.90
N ARG A 58 -0.22 -3.62 13.95
CA ARG A 58 -1.02 -4.03 15.10
C ARG A 58 -1.16 -5.55 15.21
N SER A 59 -1.01 -6.27 14.10
CA SER A 59 -1.11 -7.72 14.02
C SER A 59 0.25 -8.33 13.67
N PRO A 60 1.27 -8.21 14.55
CA PRO A 60 2.47 -9.00 14.39
C PRO A 60 2.07 -10.44 14.71
N THR A 61 1.60 -11.17 13.71
CA THR A 61 1.44 -12.61 13.83
C THR A 61 2.81 -13.14 14.25
N LEU A 62 2.87 -13.67 15.47
CA LEU A 62 4.02 -14.36 16.02
C LEU A 62 4.31 -15.54 15.09
N GLU A 63 5.22 -15.36 14.16
CA GLU A 63 5.84 -16.46 13.42
C GLU A 63 6.73 -17.19 14.44
N THR A 64 6.26 -18.35 14.92
CA THR A 64 7.01 -19.35 15.70
C THR A 64 7.16 -20.59 14.85
#